data_AF-A0A433AD84-F1
#
_entry.id   AF-A0A433AD84-F1
#
_cell.length_a   1.000
_cell.length_b   1.000
_cell.length_c   1.000
_cell.angle_alpha   90.00
_cell.angle_beta   90.00
_cell.angle_gamma   90.00
#
_symmetry.space_group_name_H-M   'P 1'
#
loop_
_entity.id
_entity.type
_entity.pdbx_description
1 polymer ?
#
loop_
_entity_poly.entity_id
_entity_poly.type
_entity_poly.pdbx_seq_one_letter_code
_entity_poly.pdbx_strand_id
1 'polypeptide(L)'
;MPILTTAITTFILLVLIGIVVGIFMNRGGRSWLGRRVAEATGIGDVTYALVGIAGSFMGFHIGVILELLPSLLLYIAAIAGAFLTIILWRRA
;
A
#
# COMPACT_ATOMS: atom_id res chain seq x y z
N MET A 1 12.37 -24.56 -6.59
CA MET A 1 11.41 -24.15 -7.65
C MET A 1 11.43 -22.62 -7.81
N PRO A 2 11.97 -22.10 -8.93
CA PRO A 2 12.18 -20.65 -9.14
C PRO A 2 10.88 -19.83 -9.17
N ILE A 3 9.76 -20.44 -9.57
CA ILE A 3 8.45 -19.78 -9.60
C ILE A 3 7.98 -19.43 -8.18
N LEU A 4 8.15 -20.36 -7.23
CA LEU A 4 7.73 -20.17 -5.85
C LEU A 4 8.50 -19.02 -5.19
N THR A 5 9.81 -18.96 -5.43
CA THR A 5 10.66 -17.88 -4.89
C THR A 5 10.26 -16.52 -5.47
N THR A 6 10.01 -16.42 -6.77
CA THR A 6 9.59 -15.16 -7.41
C THR A 6 8.23 -14.69 -6.90
N ALA A 7 7.27 -15.61 -6.76
CA ALA A 7 5.95 -15.30 -6.22
C ALA A 7 6.03 -14.79 -4.77
N ILE A 8 6.83 -15.46 -3.93
CA ILE A 8 7.05 -15.06 -2.54
C ILE A 8 7.73 -13.69 -2.46
N THR A 9 8.78 -13.45 -3.25
CA THR A 9 9.46 -12.14 -3.28
C THR A 9 8.50 -11.04 -3.71
N THR A 10 7.67 -11.28 -4.72
CA THR A 10 6.68 -10.30 -5.19
C THR A 10 5.65 -10.01 -4.12
N PHE A 11 5.12 -11.06 -3.47
CA PHE A 11 4.19 -10.92 -2.35
C PHE A 11 4.78 -10.05 -1.23
N ILE A 12 6.01 -10.34 -0.80
CA ILE A 12 6.70 -9.56 0.25
C ILE A 12 6.88 -8.10 -0.17
N LEU A 13 7.29 -7.84 -1.42
CA LEU A 13 7.45 -6.48 -1.93
C LEU A 13 6.13 -5.70 -1.92
N LEU A 14 5.04 -6.30 -2.36
CA LEU A 14 3.72 -5.65 -2.35
C LEU A 14 3.27 -5.32 -0.93
N VAL A 15 3.45 -6.26 0.01
CA VAL A 15 3.15 -6.03 1.42
C VAL A 15 3.96 -4.86 1.97
N LEU A 16 5.28 -4.82 1.71
CA LEU A 16 6.14 -3.74 2.17
C LEU A 16 5.75 -2.39 1.55
N ILE A 17 5.44 -2.35 0.26
CA ILE A 17 4.96 -1.14 -0.43
C ILE A 17 3.69 -0.62 0.25
N GLY A 18 2.69 -1.49 0.45
CA GLY A 18 1.44 -1.13 1.09
C GLY A 18 1.61 -0.60 2.51
N ILE A 19 2.47 -1.25 3.33
CA ILE A 19 2.79 -0.80 4.69
C ILE A 19 3.43 0.59 4.67
N VAL A 20 4.47 0.78 3.86
CA VAL A 20 5.21 2.05 3.79
C VAL A 20 4.28 3.19 3.34
N VAL A 21 3.51 2.98 2.28
CA VAL A 21 2.56 3.98 1.78
C VAL A 21 1.47 4.26 2.82
N GLY A 22 0.90 3.22 3.43
CA GLY A 22 -0.12 3.34 4.48
C GLY A 22 0.35 4.20 5.65
N ILE A 23 1.50 3.87 6.22
CA ILE A 23 2.09 4.61 7.34
C ILE A 23 2.42 6.04 6.93
N PHE A 24 3.06 6.24 5.77
CA PHE A 24 3.40 7.57 5.27
C PHE A 24 2.16 8.45 5.13
N MET A 25 1.10 7.92 4.54
CA MET A 25 -0.16 8.61 4.31
C MET A 25 -0.95 8.89 5.59
N ASN A 26 -0.82 8.05 6.62
CA ASN A 26 -1.41 8.29 7.93
C ASN A 26 -0.67 9.42 8.67
N ARG A 27 0.67 9.42 8.60
CA ARG A 27 1.51 10.39 9.30
C ARG A 27 1.54 11.76 8.63
N GLY A 28 1.47 11.82 7.30
CA GLY A 28 1.44 13.07 6.53
C GLY A 28 0.12 13.85 6.64
N GLY A 29 -0.99 13.21 7.02
CA GLY A 29 -2.32 13.83 7.07
C GLY A 29 -2.75 14.38 8.44
N ARG A 30 -1.95 14.21 9.51
CA ARG A 30 -2.35 14.56 10.88
C ARG A 30 -1.70 15.85 11.39
N SER A 31 -2.53 16.79 11.86
CA SER A 31 -2.09 17.95 12.66
C SER A 31 -1.47 17.51 13.99
N TRP A 32 -0.71 18.39 14.65
CA TRP A 32 -0.01 18.06 15.90
C TRP A 32 -0.93 17.47 16.99
N LEU A 33 -2.18 17.93 17.08
CA LEU A 33 -3.20 17.40 18.00
C LEU A 33 -3.75 16.03 17.58
N GLY A 34 -3.99 15.83 16.27
CA GLY A 34 -4.48 14.56 15.73
C GLY A 34 -3.46 13.43 15.84
N ARG A 35 -2.16 13.74 15.94
CA ARG A 35 -1.10 12.76 16.21
C ARG A 35 -1.19 12.20 17.64
N ARG A 36 -1.46 13.05 18.64
CA ARG A 36 -1.56 12.63 20.06
C ARG A 36 -2.76 11.72 20.34
N VAL A 37 -3.92 12.01 19.74
CA VAL A 37 -5.13 11.18 19.90
C VAL A 37 -5.00 9.83 19.19
N ALA A 38 -4.26 9.80 18.08
CA ALA A 38 -3.99 8.58 17.34
C ALA A 38 -2.94 7.68 18.00
N GLU A 39 -1.88 8.27 18.55
CA GLU A 39 -0.89 7.57 19.36
C GLU A 39 -1.55 6.91 20.58
N ALA A 40 -2.55 7.56 21.19
CA ALA A 40 -3.30 7.00 22.32
C ALA A 40 -4.14 5.77 21.96
N THR A 41 -4.46 5.57 20.67
CA THR A 41 -5.30 4.44 20.23
C THR A 41 -4.53 3.38 19.46
N GLY A 42 -3.37 3.66 18.86
CA GLY A 42 -2.47 2.69 18.21
C GLY A 42 -3.02 1.99 16.95
N ILE A 43 -4.34 1.96 16.78
CA ILE A 43 -5.08 1.24 15.73
C ILE A 43 -4.95 1.92 14.37
N GLY A 44 -4.68 3.24 14.33
CA GLY A 44 -4.64 4.01 13.09
C GLY A 44 -3.52 3.59 12.12
N ASP A 45 -2.31 3.28 12.60
CA ASP A 45 -1.19 2.88 11.74
C ASP A 45 -1.45 1.51 11.08
N VAL A 46 -2.00 0.55 11.84
CA VAL A 46 -2.30 -0.80 11.35
C VAL A 46 -3.39 -0.77 10.28
N THR A 47 -4.49 -0.03 10.50
CA THR A 47 -5.57 0.06 9.51
C THR A 47 -5.08 0.67 8.21
N TYR A 48 -4.31 1.77 8.27
CA TYR A 48 -3.76 2.39 7.07
C TYR A 48 -2.78 1.47 6.33
N ALA A 49 -1.98 0.70 7.06
CA ALA A 49 -1.09 -0.31 6.46
C ALA A 49 -1.90 -1.41 5.76
N LEU A 50 -2.95 -1.95 6.39
CA LEU A 50 -3.82 -2.98 5.78
C LEU A 50 -4.53 -2.47 4.52
N VAL A 51 -5.08 -1.25 4.56
CA VAL A 51 -5.70 -0.63 3.37
C VAL A 51 -4.65 -0.38 2.28
N GLY A 52 -3.45 0.06 2.66
CA GLY A 52 -2.33 0.25 1.74
C GLY A 52 -1.90 -1.06 1.06
N ILE A 53 -1.83 -2.16 1.81
CA ILE A 53 -1.56 -3.50 1.27
C ILE A 53 -2.63 -3.89 0.26
N ALA A 54 -3.91 -3.75 0.59
CA ALA A 54 -5.00 -4.05 -0.34
C ALA A 54 -4.86 -3.25 -1.65
N GLY A 55 -4.58 -1.95 -1.55
CA GLY A 55 -4.36 -1.08 -2.71
C GLY A 55 -3.12 -1.45 -3.53
N SER A 56 -2.02 -1.86 -2.90
CA SER A 56 -0.82 -2.29 -3.62
C SER A 56 -1.04 -3.58 -4.41
N PHE A 57 -1.78 -4.54 -3.85
CA PHE A 57 -2.16 -5.75 -4.58
C PHE A 57 -3.05 -5.42 -5.77
N MET A 58 -4.06 -4.57 -5.57
CA MET A 58 -4.98 -4.17 -6.62
C MET A 58 -4.24 -3.44 -7.75
N GLY A 59 -3.38 -2.48 -7.42
CA GLY A 59 -2.57 -1.73 -8.40
C GLY A 59 -1.60 -2.61 -9.19
N PHE A 60 -0.95 -3.58 -8.54
CA PHE A 60 -0.09 -4.56 -9.21
C PHE A 60 -0.89 -5.38 -10.24
N HIS A 61 -2.05 -5.92 -9.86
CA HIS A 61 -2.86 -6.74 -10.75
C HIS A 61 -3.49 -5.93 -11.88
N ILE A 62 -3.85 -4.66 -11.64
CA ILE A 62 -4.23 -3.74 -12.71
C ILE A 62 -3.06 -3.58 -13.69
N GLY A 63 -1.84 -3.38 -13.19
CA GLY A 63 -0.65 -3.31 -14.05
C GLY A 63 -0.40 -4.58 -14.87
N VAL A 64 -0.70 -5.76 -14.31
CA VAL A 64 -0.64 -7.04 -15.03
C VAL A 64 -1.71 -7.10 -16.11
N ILE A 65 -2.95 -6.69 -15.83
CA ILE A 65 -4.06 -6.64 -16.80
C ILE A 65 -3.74 -5.68 -17.95
N LEU A 66 -3.04 -4.59 -17.67
CA LEU A 66 -2.57 -3.62 -18.67
C LEU A 66 -1.30 -4.06 -19.42
N GLU A 67 -0.89 -5.33 -19.25
CA GLU A 67 0.26 -5.92 -19.93
C GLU A 67 1.59 -5.18 -19.70
N LEU A 68 1.78 -4.56 -18.53
CA LEU A 68 3.04 -3.87 -18.17
C LEU A 68 4.20 -4.85 -17.82
N LEU A 69 4.15 -6.07 -18.35
CA LEU A 69 5.05 -7.19 -18.04
C LEU A 69 6.47 -7.01 -18.61
N PRO A 70 7.46 -7.67 -17.97
CA PRO A 70 7.82 -7.53 -16.57
C PRO A 70 8.69 -6.29 -16.43
N SER A 71 8.15 -5.25 -15.81
CA SER A 71 8.85 -3.97 -15.73
C SER A 71 8.68 -3.34 -14.35
N LEU A 72 9.57 -2.40 -14.05
CA LEU A 72 9.48 -1.52 -12.88
C LEU A 72 8.08 -0.88 -12.75
N LEU A 73 7.36 -0.74 -13.86
CA LEU A 73 6.01 -0.17 -13.91
C LEU A 73 4.99 -0.95 -13.08
N LEU A 74 5.13 -2.27 -12.91
CA LEU A 74 4.22 -3.05 -12.06
C LEU A 74 4.31 -2.61 -10.59
N TYR A 75 5.52 -2.32 -10.11
CA TYR A 75 5.73 -1.84 -8.74
C TYR A 75 5.31 -0.37 -8.60
N ILE A 76 5.47 0.44 -9.64
CA ILE A 76 4.94 1.81 -9.68
C ILE A 76 3.41 1.80 -9.63
N ALA A 77 2.76 0.91 -10.39
CA ALA A 77 1.31 0.72 -10.36
C ALA A 77 0.84 0.23 -8.98
N ALA A 78 1.61 -0.63 -8.31
CA ALA A 78 1.33 -1.02 -6.93
C ALA A 78 1.40 0.18 -5.96
N ILE A 79 2.42 1.03 -6.08
CA ILE A 79 2.53 2.25 -5.27
C ILE A 79 1.33 3.18 -5.54
N ALA A 80 1.03 3.45 -6.81
CA ALA A 80 -0.11 4.28 -7.20
C ALA A 80 -1.44 3.71 -6.71
N GLY A 81 -1.63 2.40 -6.81
CA GLY A 81 -2.79 1.68 -6.29
C GLY A 81 -2.95 1.88 -4.79
N ALA A 82 -1.89 1.69 -4.01
CA ALA A 82 -1.91 1.94 -2.56
C ALA A 82 -2.31 3.38 -2.21
N PHE A 83 -1.72 4.37 -2.88
CA PHE A 83 -2.05 5.79 -2.69
C PHE A 83 -3.52 6.07 -3.02
N LEU A 84 -3.98 5.63 -4.20
CA LEU A 84 -5.35 5.88 -4.66
C LEU A 84 -6.38 5.21 -3.76
N THR A 85 -6.17 3.95 -3.37
CA THR A 85 -7.06 3.23 -2.46
C THR A 85 -7.20 3.95 -1.13
N ILE A 86 -6.11 4.43 -0.52
CA ILE A 86 -6.18 5.17 0.74
C ILE A 86 -6.86 6.54 0.56
N ILE A 87 -6.64 7.23 -0.56
CA ILE A 87 -7.32 8.50 -0.85
C ILE A 87 -8.83 8.29 -0.98
N LEU A 88 -9.24 7.27 -1.76
CA LEU A 88 -10.65 6.95 -1.97
C LEU A 88 -11.31 6.49 -0.68
N TRP A 89 -10.65 5.61 0.08
CA TRP A 89 -11.14 5.13 1.36
C TRP A 89 -11.35 6.26 2.37
N ARG A 90 -10.47 7.28 2.39
CA ARG A 90 -10.63 8.46 3.26
C ARG A 90 -11.82 9.35 2.89
N ARG A 91 -12.31 9.25 1.66
CA ARG A 91 -13.40 10.09 1.13
C ARG A 91 -14.75 9.38 1.09
N ALA A 92 -14.77 8.06 1.29
CA ALA A 92 -15.96 7.24 1.44
C ALA A 92 -16.50 7.35 2.88
#